data_AF-A0A5R1NYI2-F1
#
_entry.id   AF-A0A5R1NYI2-F1
#
_cell.length_a   1.000
_cell.length_b   1.000
_cell.length_c   1.000
_cell.angle_alpha   90.00
_cell.angle_beta   90.00
_cell.angle_gamma   90.00
#
_symmetry.space_group_name_H-M   'P 1'
#
loop_
_entity.id
_entity.type
_entity.pdbx_description
1 polymer ?
#
loop_
_entity_poly.entity_id
_entity_poly.type
_entity_poly.pdbx_seq_one_letter_code
_entity_poly.pdbx_strand_id
1 'polypeptide(L)'
;MQELKLELTRFMMSYKFASDEMLTKINILKEEFSSIHDYSPIEHVSSRLKSPEGILKKAIRKGYPLELDGIRDNIQDIAGIRITCSFISDTYRIRDLLAGQRDVTVLLEKDYIQEPKANGYQSLHLIVAIPVFMSDRVQPVTVEIQIRTIAMDFWASLEHKIFYKYNGTVPDTLVEDLRQAADAANRLDVKMELLHDQVVALESVDAGDADLFSFDGLPPFPLPKGLLDSFMRGRTQPE
;
A
#
# COMPACT_ATOMS: atom_id res chain seq x y z
N MET A 1 -35.64 -2.82 -11.96
CA MET A 1 -34.41 -2.29 -12.60
C MET A 1 -33.78 -1.16 -11.79
N GLN A 2 -34.57 -0.19 -11.30
CA GLN A 2 -34.06 0.94 -10.51
C GLN A 2 -33.51 0.54 -9.13
N GLU A 3 -34.16 -0.42 -8.46
CA GLU A 3 -33.73 -0.99 -7.18
C GLU A 3 -32.38 -1.72 -7.28
N LEU A 4 -32.24 -2.64 -8.23
CA LEU A 4 -30.97 -3.33 -8.50
C LEU A 4 -29.82 -2.35 -8.83
N LYS A 5 -30.11 -1.27 -9.58
CA LYS A 5 -29.11 -0.23 -9.88
C LYS A 5 -28.69 0.52 -8.61
N LEU A 6 -29.63 0.79 -7.71
CA LEU A 6 -29.35 1.42 -6.42
C LEU A 6 -28.51 0.52 -5.52
N GLU A 7 -28.86 -0.76 -5.41
CA GLU A 7 -28.09 -1.75 -4.64
C GLU A 7 -26.67 -1.89 -5.15
N LEU A 8 -26.49 -2.04 -6.48
CA LEU A 8 -25.17 -2.12 -7.09
C LEU A 8 -24.36 -0.83 -6.87
N THR A 9 -25.01 0.33 -6.95
CA THR A 9 -24.34 1.61 -6.69
C THR A 9 -23.88 1.70 -5.24
N ARG A 10 -24.73 1.35 -4.27
CA ARG A 10 -24.38 1.32 -2.84
C ARG A 10 -23.27 0.32 -2.55
N PHE A 11 -23.32 -0.84 -3.21
CA PHE A 11 -22.26 -1.86 -3.15
C PHE A 11 -20.92 -1.27 -3.62
N MET A 12 -20.87 -0.70 -4.82
CA MET A 12 -19.64 -0.12 -5.37
C MET A 12 -19.12 1.07 -4.54
N MET A 13 -20.02 1.91 -4.02
CA MET A 13 -19.65 3.03 -3.15
C MET A 13 -18.96 2.55 -1.87
N SER A 14 -19.39 1.43 -1.29
CA SER A 14 -18.75 0.91 -0.08
C SER A 14 -17.27 0.55 -0.31
N TYR A 15 -16.93 -0.04 -1.46
CA TYR A 15 -15.53 -0.33 -1.82
C TYR A 15 -14.76 0.93 -2.20
N LYS A 16 -15.40 1.92 -2.83
CA LYS A 16 -14.78 3.22 -3.07
C LYS A 16 -14.38 3.87 -1.74
N PHE A 17 -15.30 3.93 -0.78
CA PHE A 17 -15.04 4.54 0.53
C PHE A 17 -13.99 3.76 1.33
N ALA A 18 -14.01 2.43 1.27
CA ALA A 18 -12.93 1.63 1.84
C ALA A 18 -11.56 2.00 1.22
N SER A 19 -11.51 2.12 -0.11
CA SER A 19 -10.28 2.53 -0.79
C SER A 19 -9.84 3.93 -0.41
N ASP A 20 -10.75 4.89 -0.28
CA ASP A 20 -10.45 6.27 0.09
C ASP A 20 -9.91 6.35 1.53
N GLU A 21 -10.55 5.64 2.47
CA GLU A 21 -10.15 5.60 3.88
C GLU A 21 -8.75 4.99 4.05
N MET A 22 -8.47 3.87 3.39
CA MET A 22 -7.12 3.30 3.36
C MET A 22 -6.12 4.24 2.71
N LEU A 23 -6.48 4.92 1.62
CA LEU A 23 -5.60 5.86 0.95
C LEU A 23 -5.23 7.04 1.86
N THR A 24 -6.19 7.55 2.64
CA THR A 24 -5.91 8.57 3.67
C THR A 24 -4.92 8.07 4.70
N LYS A 25 -5.11 6.85 5.24
CA LYS A 25 -4.19 6.24 6.21
C LYS A 25 -2.77 6.12 5.65
N ILE A 26 -2.63 5.67 4.39
CA ILE A 26 -1.34 5.51 3.73
C ILE A 26 -0.69 6.87 3.45
N ASN A 27 -1.45 7.86 3.00
CA ASN A 27 -0.92 9.20 2.73
C ASN A 27 -0.44 9.89 4.01
N ILE A 28 -1.14 9.69 5.14
CA ILE A 28 -0.69 10.18 6.45
C ILE A 28 0.68 9.58 6.79
N LEU A 29 0.86 8.25 6.64
CA LEU A 29 2.16 7.61 6.85
C LEU A 29 3.24 8.20 5.94
N LYS A 30 2.93 8.39 4.64
CA LYS A 30 3.86 8.98 3.68
C LYS A 30 4.29 10.40 4.07
N GLU A 31 3.35 11.25 4.47
CA GLU A 31 3.61 12.63 4.89
C GLU A 31 4.40 12.69 6.20
N GLU A 32 4.07 11.82 7.17
CA GLU A 32 4.78 11.71 8.44
C GLU A 32 6.24 11.31 8.24
N PHE A 33 6.51 10.30 7.39
CA PHE A 33 7.88 9.91 7.08
C PHE A 33 8.66 11.02 6.38
N SER A 34 8.05 11.68 5.40
CA SER A 34 8.70 12.78 4.67
C SER A 34 9.02 14.00 5.56
N SER A 35 8.33 14.16 6.70
CA SER A 35 8.49 15.32 7.59
C SER A 35 9.40 15.05 8.78
N ILE A 36 9.52 13.79 9.22
CA ILE A 36 10.25 13.42 10.44
C ILE A 36 11.57 12.71 10.12
N HIS A 37 11.67 12.05 8.97
CA HIS A 37 12.83 11.24 8.59
C HIS A 37 13.48 11.80 7.33
N ASP A 38 14.78 11.55 7.18
CA ASP A 38 15.56 11.96 6.00
C ASP A 38 15.13 11.24 4.72
N TYR A 39 14.33 10.18 4.82
CA TYR A 39 13.79 9.45 3.67
C TYR A 39 12.34 9.00 3.89
N SER A 40 11.56 8.93 2.80
CA SER A 40 10.20 8.38 2.79
C SER A 40 10.20 6.96 2.23
N PRO A 41 9.70 5.95 2.97
CA PRO A 41 9.59 4.57 2.47
C PRO A 41 8.54 4.40 1.37
N ILE A 42 7.69 5.41 1.13
CA ILE A 42 6.64 5.38 0.12
C ILE A 42 6.95 6.40 -0.99
N GLU A 43 7.19 5.89 -2.19
CA GLU A 43 7.44 6.69 -3.39
C GLU A 43 6.11 7.09 -4.05
N HIS A 44 5.28 6.09 -4.34
CA HIS A 44 4.03 6.29 -5.07
C HIS A 44 2.91 5.42 -4.51
N VAL A 45 1.69 5.96 -4.51
CA VAL A 45 0.49 5.24 -4.13
C VAL A 45 -0.56 5.42 -5.21
N SER A 46 -1.19 4.33 -5.62
CA SER A 46 -2.32 4.37 -6.54
C SER A 46 -3.45 3.48 -6.04
N SER A 47 -4.68 3.86 -6.34
CA SER A 47 -5.86 3.04 -6.05
C SER A 47 -6.65 2.75 -7.32
N ARG A 48 -7.33 1.61 -7.32
CA ARG A 48 -8.20 1.18 -8.41
C ARG A 48 -9.42 0.48 -7.85
N LEU A 49 -10.58 0.84 -8.39
CA LEU A 49 -11.81 0.11 -8.20
C LEU A 49 -12.08 -0.78 -9.42
N LYS A 50 -12.42 -2.06 -9.20
CA LYS A 50 -12.79 -2.98 -10.28
C LYS A 50 -14.13 -2.55 -10.88
N SER A 51 -14.26 -2.57 -12.21
CA SER A 51 -15.55 -2.25 -12.84
C SER A 51 -16.58 -3.36 -12.56
N PRO A 52 -17.89 -3.05 -12.53
CA PRO A 52 -18.93 -4.06 -12.35
C PRO A 52 -18.84 -5.23 -13.34
N GLU A 53 -18.51 -4.94 -14.61
CA GLU A 53 -18.32 -5.97 -15.64
C GLU A 53 -17.10 -6.85 -15.32
N GLY A 54 -16.02 -6.25 -14.79
CA GLY A 54 -14.82 -6.96 -14.35
C GLY A 54 -15.08 -7.86 -13.13
N ILE A 55 -15.96 -7.43 -12.22
CA ILE A 55 -16.40 -8.22 -11.06
C ILE A 55 -17.20 -9.43 -11.54
N LEU A 56 -18.23 -9.20 -12.38
CA LEU A 56 -19.06 -10.27 -12.94
C LEU A 56 -18.26 -11.29 -13.75
N LYS A 57 -17.36 -10.83 -14.63
CA LYS A 57 -16.46 -11.72 -15.39
C LYS A 57 -15.60 -12.57 -14.46
N LYS A 58 -15.09 -12.00 -13.36
CA LYS A 58 -14.30 -12.75 -12.38
C LYS A 58 -15.14 -13.77 -11.63
N ALA A 59 -16.36 -13.40 -11.20
CA ALA A 59 -17.30 -14.29 -10.53
C ALA A 59 -17.66 -15.50 -11.41
N ILE A 60 -18.05 -15.26 -12.67
CA ILE A 60 -18.37 -16.30 -13.65
C ILE A 60 -17.17 -17.21 -13.88
N ARG A 61 -15.98 -16.65 -14.13
CA ARG A 61 -14.76 -17.43 -14.37
C ARG A 61 -14.37 -18.32 -13.19
N LYS A 62 -14.71 -17.91 -11.96
CA LYS A 62 -14.38 -18.65 -10.73
C LYS A 62 -15.54 -19.49 -10.19
N GLY A 63 -16.72 -19.44 -10.82
CA GLY A 63 -17.91 -20.18 -10.38
C GLY A 63 -18.52 -19.64 -9.08
N TYR A 64 -18.32 -18.36 -8.76
CA TYR A 64 -18.90 -17.75 -7.56
C TYR A 64 -20.36 -17.34 -7.77
N PRO A 65 -21.17 -17.29 -6.70
CA PRO A 65 -22.53 -16.77 -6.78
C PRO A 65 -22.55 -15.33 -7.32
N LEU A 66 -23.51 -15.02 -8.18
CA LEU A 66 -23.64 -13.71 -8.84
C LEU A 66 -24.44 -12.69 -8.01
N GLU A 67 -24.94 -13.12 -6.85
CA GLU A 67 -25.58 -12.27 -5.86
C GLU A 67 -24.53 -11.38 -5.16
N LEU A 68 -24.91 -10.17 -4.76
CA LEU A 68 -23.96 -9.19 -4.21
C LEU A 68 -23.23 -9.69 -2.95
N ASP A 69 -23.92 -10.44 -2.09
CA ASP A 69 -23.31 -11.02 -0.90
C ASP A 69 -22.33 -12.15 -1.26
N GLY A 70 -22.70 -13.03 -2.19
CA GLY A 70 -21.77 -14.04 -2.71
C GLY A 70 -20.55 -13.45 -3.40
N ILE A 71 -20.70 -12.32 -4.11
CA ILE A 71 -19.57 -11.58 -4.68
C ILE A 71 -18.69 -11.01 -3.56
N ARG A 72 -19.29 -10.39 -2.53
CA ARG A 72 -18.58 -9.80 -1.38
C ARG A 72 -17.71 -10.84 -0.67
N ASP A 73 -18.26 -12.04 -0.47
CA ASP A 73 -17.58 -13.08 0.30
C ASP A 73 -16.42 -13.74 -0.46
N ASN A 74 -16.44 -13.68 -1.81
CA ASN A 74 -15.51 -14.43 -2.65
C ASN A 74 -14.53 -13.55 -3.47
N ILE A 75 -14.81 -12.27 -3.68
CA ILE A 75 -13.98 -11.36 -4.49
C ILE A 75 -13.38 -10.26 -3.62
N GLN A 76 -12.16 -10.52 -3.14
CA GLN A 76 -11.45 -9.66 -2.19
C GLN A 76 -10.69 -8.48 -2.84
N ASP A 77 -10.54 -8.46 -4.18
CA ASP A 77 -9.79 -7.46 -4.97
C ASP A 77 -10.72 -6.46 -5.68
N ILE A 78 -11.89 -6.16 -5.12
CA ILE A 78 -12.80 -5.16 -5.70
C ILE A 78 -12.21 -3.76 -5.53
N ALA A 79 -11.75 -3.43 -4.32
CA ALA A 79 -10.89 -2.29 -4.05
C ALA A 79 -9.44 -2.77 -4.00
N GLY A 80 -8.58 -2.17 -4.83
CA GLY A 80 -7.15 -2.47 -4.88
C GLY A 80 -6.32 -1.21 -4.67
N ILE A 81 -5.32 -1.28 -3.80
CA ILE A 81 -4.33 -0.24 -3.58
C ILE A 81 -2.95 -0.80 -3.92
N ARG A 82 -2.14 0.00 -4.59
CA ARG A 82 -0.73 -0.31 -4.83
C ARG A 82 0.14 0.74 -4.16
N ILE A 83 1.08 0.26 -3.36
CA ILE A 83 2.11 1.05 -2.69
C ILE A 83 3.44 0.65 -3.30
N THR A 84 4.14 1.63 -3.87
CA THR A 84 5.50 1.49 -4.38
C THR A 84 6.45 2.10 -3.37
N CYS A 85 7.36 1.27 -2.86
CA CYS A 85 8.38 1.59 -1.89
C CYS A 85 9.76 1.71 -2.54
N SER A 86 10.68 2.37 -1.83
CA SER A 86 12.05 2.56 -2.27
C SER A 86 12.85 1.25 -2.16
N PHE A 87 12.74 0.56 -1.03
CA PHE A 87 13.49 -0.68 -0.75
C PHE A 87 12.59 -1.87 -0.39
N ILE A 88 13.19 -3.06 -0.31
CA ILE A 88 12.46 -4.29 0.04
C ILE A 88 12.05 -4.25 1.52
N SER A 89 12.94 -3.84 2.44
CA SER A 89 12.63 -3.67 3.86
C SER A 89 11.46 -2.73 4.11
N ASP A 90 11.36 -1.64 3.35
CA ASP A 90 10.26 -0.69 3.42
C ASP A 90 8.90 -1.36 3.12
N THR A 91 8.87 -2.38 2.27
CA THR A 91 7.62 -3.11 1.98
C THR A 91 7.06 -3.78 3.23
N TYR A 92 7.93 -4.39 4.05
CA TYR A 92 7.58 -5.02 5.31
C TYR A 92 7.28 -3.98 6.39
N ARG A 93 8.03 -2.87 6.43
CA ARG A 93 7.76 -1.76 7.34
C ARG A 93 6.37 -1.18 7.13
N ILE A 94 5.98 -0.92 5.89
CA ILE A 94 4.62 -0.44 5.57
C ILE A 94 3.57 -1.50 5.90
N ARG A 95 3.85 -2.79 5.64
CA ARG A 95 2.96 -3.88 6.07
C ARG A 95 2.70 -3.82 7.57
N ASP A 96 3.75 -3.75 8.39
CA ASP A 96 3.66 -3.76 9.85
C ASP A 96 2.88 -2.53 10.36
N LEU A 97 3.13 -1.34 9.80
CA LEU A 97 2.44 -0.11 10.18
C LEU A 97 0.95 -0.15 9.84
N LEU A 98 0.57 -0.69 8.68
CA LEU A 98 -0.83 -0.82 8.29
C LEU A 98 -1.53 -1.90 9.11
N ALA A 99 -0.88 -3.06 9.32
CA ALA A 99 -1.41 -4.16 10.12
C ALA A 99 -1.52 -3.81 11.62
N GLY A 100 -0.72 -2.87 12.11
CA GLY A 100 -0.76 -2.39 13.49
C GLY A 100 -1.90 -1.40 13.78
N GLN A 101 -2.62 -0.91 12.78
CA GLN A 101 -3.74 0.02 13.00
C GLN A 101 -4.95 -0.73 13.60
N ARG A 102 -5.54 -0.16 14.66
CA ARG A 102 -6.60 -0.82 15.44
C ARG A 102 -7.86 -1.15 14.65
N ASP A 103 -8.14 -0.40 13.60
CA ASP A 103 -9.33 -0.53 12.74
C ASP A 103 -9.04 -1.26 11.43
N VAL A 104 -7.83 -1.79 11.25
CA VAL A 104 -7.43 -2.58 10.09
C VAL A 104 -7.27 -4.05 10.51
N THR A 105 -8.06 -4.94 9.92
CA THR A 105 -7.94 -6.38 10.16
C THR A 105 -7.26 -7.06 8.97
N VAL A 106 -6.09 -7.66 9.17
CA VAL A 106 -5.45 -8.48 8.14
C VAL A 106 -6.16 -9.83 8.03
N LEU A 107 -6.76 -10.09 6.88
CA LEU A 107 -7.47 -11.35 6.59
C LEU A 107 -6.55 -12.39 5.95
N LEU A 108 -5.64 -11.95 5.09
CA LEU A 108 -4.72 -12.83 4.37
C LEU A 108 -3.46 -12.07 3.96
N GLU A 109 -2.31 -12.69 4.14
CA GLU A 109 -1.02 -12.22 3.64
C GLU A 109 -0.46 -13.23 2.64
N LYS A 110 0.06 -12.74 1.51
CA LYS A 110 0.79 -13.56 0.53
C LYS A 110 2.09 -12.87 0.20
N ASP A 111 3.18 -13.47 0.63
CA ASP A 111 4.51 -12.94 0.42
C ASP A 111 5.16 -13.54 -0.82
N TYR A 112 4.94 -12.90 -1.98
CA TYR A 112 5.64 -13.27 -3.20
C TYR A 112 7.02 -12.62 -3.32
N ILE A 113 7.47 -11.85 -2.34
CA ILE A 113 8.85 -11.36 -2.30
C ILE A 113 9.73 -12.51 -1.79
N GLN A 114 9.33 -13.13 -0.68
CA GLN A 114 9.99 -14.31 -0.11
C GLN A 114 9.80 -15.56 -0.97
N GLU A 115 8.59 -15.79 -1.48
CA GLU A 115 8.25 -16.93 -2.35
C GLU A 115 7.72 -16.46 -3.71
N PRO A 116 8.62 -16.04 -4.64
CA PRO A 116 8.21 -15.57 -5.96
C PRO A 116 7.43 -16.62 -6.73
N LYS A 117 6.49 -16.18 -7.57
CA LYS A 117 5.80 -17.10 -8.48
C LYS A 117 6.78 -17.64 -9.53
N ALA A 118 6.43 -18.78 -10.14
CA ALA A 118 7.23 -19.41 -11.17
C ALA A 118 7.61 -18.50 -12.37
N ASN A 119 6.78 -17.50 -12.67
CA ASN A 119 7.05 -16.52 -13.73
C ASN A 119 8.00 -15.38 -13.31
N GLY A 120 8.49 -15.35 -12.07
CA GLY A 120 9.33 -14.29 -11.52
C GLY A 120 8.57 -13.15 -10.83
N TYR A 121 7.23 -13.24 -10.73
CA TYR A 121 6.44 -12.20 -10.09
C TYR A 121 6.72 -12.09 -8.59
N GLN A 122 7.06 -10.87 -8.14
CA GLN A 122 7.28 -10.50 -6.75
C GLN A 122 6.39 -9.32 -6.33
N SER A 123 5.81 -9.42 -5.12
CA SER A 123 5.00 -8.39 -4.46
C SER A 123 4.53 -8.93 -3.11
N LEU A 124 4.37 -8.07 -2.10
CA LEU A 124 3.71 -8.43 -0.86
C LEU A 124 2.22 -8.08 -0.97
N HIS A 125 1.32 -9.06 -0.81
CA HIS A 125 -0.13 -8.85 -0.90
C HIS A 125 -0.78 -8.98 0.47
N LEU A 126 -1.55 -7.97 0.85
CA LEU A 126 -2.36 -7.96 2.05
C LEU A 126 -3.83 -7.83 1.66
N ILE A 127 -4.65 -8.77 2.07
CA ILE A 127 -6.09 -8.59 2.08
C ILE A 127 -6.47 -8.11 3.46
N VAL A 128 -6.97 -6.89 3.54
CA VAL A 128 -7.42 -6.29 4.80
C VAL A 128 -8.92 -6.04 4.77
N ALA A 129 -9.55 -6.01 5.94
CA ALA A 129 -10.90 -5.51 6.14
C ALA A 129 -10.88 -4.24 6.99
N ILE A 130 -11.65 -3.24 6.57
CA ILE A 130 -11.84 -1.99 7.31
C ILE A 130 -13.32 -1.64 7.44
N PRO A 131 -13.73 -0.97 8.55
CA PRO A 131 -15.12 -0.58 8.76
C PRO A 131 -15.51 0.63 7.91
N VAL A 132 -16.44 0.45 6.97
CA VAL A 132 -17.00 1.56 6.19
C VAL A 132 -18.31 2.03 6.81
N PHE A 133 -18.34 3.31 7.18
CA PHE A 133 -19.49 3.98 7.77
C PHE A 133 -20.42 4.52 6.67
N MET A 134 -21.53 3.83 6.44
CA MET A 134 -22.61 4.26 5.54
C MET A 134 -23.70 4.98 6.35
N SER A 135 -24.64 5.65 5.65
CA SER A 135 -25.73 6.40 6.28
C SER A 135 -26.64 5.58 7.19
N ASP A 136 -26.70 4.26 6.99
CA ASP A 136 -27.66 3.33 7.60
C ASP A 136 -26.99 2.18 8.37
N ARG A 137 -25.69 1.96 8.16
CA ARG A 137 -24.95 0.83 8.76
C ARG A 137 -23.45 1.07 8.72
N VAL A 138 -22.73 0.30 9.53
CA VAL A 138 -21.28 0.11 9.39
C VAL A 138 -21.08 -1.29 8.85
N GLN A 139 -20.21 -1.46 7.86
CA GLN A 139 -19.89 -2.79 7.32
C GLN A 139 -18.38 -2.94 7.08
N PRO A 140 -17.78 -4.08 7.44
CA PRO A 140 -16.42 -4.37 7.05
C PRO A 140 -16.35 -4.58 5.53
N VAL A 141 -15.38 -3.93 4.89
CA VAL A 141 -15.15 -4.03 3.44
C VAL A 141 -13.71 -4.43 3.19
N THR A 142 -13.51 -5.38 2.28
CA THR A 142 -12.18 -5.87 1.94
C THR A 142 -11.46 -4.96 0.95
N VAL A 143 -10.18 -4.73 1.18
CA VAL A 143 -9.26 -4.03 0.29
C VAL A 143 -8.02 -4.90 0.08
N GLU A 144 -7.63 -5.11 -1.17
CA GLU A 144 -6.34 -5.73 -1.50
C GLU A 144 -5.28 -4.64 -1.60
N ILE A 145 -4.22 -4.75 -0.80
CA ILE A 145 -3.06 -3.86 -0.82
C ILE A 145 -1.88 -4.64 -1.38
N GLN A 146 -1.29 -4.14 -2.45
CA GLN A 146 -0.10 -4.69 -3.08
C GLN A 146 1.07 -3.75 -2.81
N ILE A 147 2.04 -4.22 -2.04
CA ILE A 147 3.24 -3.47 -1.68
C ILE A 147 4.41 -4.02 -2.51
N ARG A 148 5.17 -3.13 -3.13
CA ARG A 148 6.22 -3.46 -4.12
C ARG A 148 7.36 -2.46 -4.07
N THR A 149 8.54 -2.84 -4.53
CA THR A 149 9.58 -1.88 -4.92
C THR A 149 9.26 -1.27 -6.30
N ILE A 150 10.02 -0.24 -6.67
CA ILE A 150 9.97 0.35 -8.02
C ILE A 150 10.26 -0.72 -9.10
N ALA A 151 11.28 -1.56 -8.90
CA ALA A 151 11.67 -2.56 -9.88
C ALA A 151 10.61 -3.65 -10.04
N MET A 152 10.02 -4.11 -8.92
CA MET A 152 8.89 -5.05 -8.92
C MET A 152 7.67 -4.49 -9.67
N ASP A 153 7.33 -3.21 -9.44
CA ASP A 153 6.19 -2.59 -10.11
C ASP A 153 6.41 -2.41 -11.61
N PHE A 154 7.62 -2.02 -12.01
CA PHE A 154 8.00 -1.90 -13.41
C PHE A 154 7.89 -3.25 -14.13
N TRP A 155 8.48 -4.30 -13.55
CA TRP A 155 8.45 -5.65 -14.11
C TRP A 155 7.01 -6.18 -14.24
N ALA A 156 6.22 -6.08 -13.16
CA ALA A 156 4.85 -6.58 -13.16
C ALA A 156 3.93 -5.81 -14.12
N SER A 157 4.20 -4.52 -14.34
CA SER A 157 3.47 -3.71 -15.31
C SER A 157 3.77 -4.12 -16.75
N LEU A 158 5.02 -4.53 -17.04
CA LEU A 158 5.39 -5.06 -18.34
C LEU A 158 4.79 -6.45 -18.58
N GLU A 159 4.93 -7.35 -17.61
CA GLU A 159 4.35 -8.71 -17.66
C GLU A 159 2.85 -8.63 -17.95
N HIS A 160 2.11 -7.82 -17.20
CA HIS A 160 0.66 -7.70 -17.38
C HIS A 160 0.27 -7.19 -18.77
N LYS A 161 1.04 -6.24 -19.34
CA LYS A 161 0.81 -5.74 -20.72
C LYS A 161 1.04 -6.83 -21.76
N ILE A 162 2.08 -7.64 -21.59
CA ILE A 162 2.40 -8.76 -22.47
C ILE A 162 1.28 -9.81 -22.39
N PHE A 163 0.95 -10.31 -21.20
CA PHE A 163 -0.09 -11.32 -21.03
C PHE A 163 -1.44 -10.86 -21.56
N TYR A 164 -1.78 -9.58 -21.39
CA TYR A 164 -2.99 -9.00 -21.97
C TYR A 164 -2.99 -9.04 -23.50
N LYS A 165 -1.87 -8.66 -24.15
CA LYS A 165 -1.74 -8.66 -25.62
C LYS A 165 -1.82 -10.06 -26.23
N TYR A 166 -1.32 -11.07 -25.52
CA TYR A 166 -1.29 -12.46 -25.99
C TYR A 166 -2.49 -13.29 -25.51
N ASN A 167 -3.55 -12.66 -24.96
CA ASN A 167 -4.70 -13.36 -24.37
C ASN A 167 -4.29 -14.48 -23.38
N GLY A 168 -3.19 -14.28 -22.65
CA GLY A 168 -2.64 -15.24 -21.70
C GLY A 168 -1.81 -16.38 -22.29
N THR A 169 -1.65 -16.47 -23.62
CA THR A 169 -0.86 -17.53 -24.28
C THR A 169 0.47 -16.96 -24.76
N VAL A 170 1.35 -16.68 -23.80
CA VAL A 170 2.68 -16.10 -24.05
C VAL A 170 3.66 -17.21 -24.43
N PRO A 171 4.53 -17.02 -25.45
CA PRO A 171 5.55 -18.01 -25.80
C PRO A 171 6.52 -18.30 -24.62
N ASP A 172 6.90 -19.56 -24.45
CA ASP A 172 7.76 -19.99 -23.32
C ASP A 172 9.10 -19.24 -23.27
N THR A 173 9.68 -18.90 -24.42
CA THR A 173 10.92 -18.12 -24.50
C THR A 173 10.76 -16.74 -23.86
N LEU A 174 9.60 -16.10 -24.06
CA LEU A 174 9.33 -14.78 -23.50
C LEU A 174 9.00 -14.86 -22.01
N VAL A 175 8.39 -15.96 -21.55
CA VAL A 175 8.19 -16.23 -20.12
C VAL A 175 9.53 -16.38 -19.42
N GLU A 176 10.48 -17.11 -20.02
CA GLU A 176 11.83 -17.26 -19.46
C GLU A 176 12.62 -15.94 -19.47
N ASP A 177 12.53 -15.15 -20.53
CA ASP A 177 13.15 -13.80 -20.58
C ASP A 177 12.58 -12.88 -19.49
N LEU A 178 11.25 -12.92 -19.28
CA LEU A 178 10.61 -12.19 -18.19
C LEU A 178 11.12 -12.67 -16.83
N ARG A 179 11.25 -13.99 -16.62
CA ARG A 179 11.78 -14.54 -15.37
C ARG A 179 13.21 -14.06 -15.11
N GLN A 180 14.08 -14.08 -16.12
CA GLN A 180 15.45 -13.56 -16.00
C GLN A 180 15.49 -12.06 -15.70
N ALA A 181 14.58 -11.29 -16.30
CA ALA A 181 14.45 -9.87 -16.02
C ALA A 181 13.99 -9.61 -14.56
N ALA A 182 13.11 -10.45 -14.01
CA ALA A 182 12.73 -10.38 -12.60
C ALA A 182 13.93 -10.68 -11.68
N ASP A 183 14.70 -11.73 -11.98
CA ASP A 183 15.89 -12.08 -11.22
C ASP A 183 16.92 -10.92 -11.22
N ALA A 184 17.10 -10.25 -12.37
CA ALA A 184 17.97 -9.09 -12.47
C ALA A 184 17.44 -7.88 -11.69
N ALA A 185 16.12 -7.62 -11.75
CA ALA A 185 15.47 -6.57 -10.97
C ALA A 185 15.64 -6.80 -9.46
N ASN A 186 15.45 -8.03 -8.99
CA ASN A 186 15.63 -8.38 -7.58
C ASN A 186 17.08 -8.18 -7.11
N ARG A 187 18.07 -8.56 -7.93
CA ARG A 187 19.49 -8.29 -7.60
C ARG A 187 19.79 -6.80 -7.52
N LEU A 188 19.16 -6.00 -8.38
CA LEU A 188 19.30 -4.55 -8.33
C LEU A 188 18.70 -3.99 -7.03
N ASP A 189 17.47 -4.38 -6.68
CA ASP A 189 16.81 -3.93 -5.45
C ASP A 189 17.67 -4.26 -4.21
N VAL A 190 18.13 -5.50 -4.08
CA VAL A 190 19.01 -5.92 -2.97
C VAL A 190 20.30 -5.11 -2.93
N LYS A 191 20.92 -4.86 -4.08
CA LYS A 191 22.17 -4.07 -4.13
C LYS A 191 21.94 -2.62 -3.74
N MET A 192 20.84 -2.01 -4.21
CA MET A 192 20.52 -0.62 -3.91
C MET A 192 20.19 -0.42 -2.43
N GLU A 193 19.48 -1.36 -1.83
CA GLU A 193 19.22 -1.39 -0.39
C GLU A 193 20.50 -1.50 0.43
N LEU A 194 21.40 -2.44 0.08
CA LEU A 194 22.70 -2.55 0.74
C LEU A 194 23.56 -1.28 0.66
N LEU A 195 23.47 -0.54 -0.44
CA LEU A 195 24.16 0.74 -0.59
C LEU A 195 23.53 1.83 0.27
N HIS A 196 22.20 1.85 0.36
CA HIS A 196 21.49 2.78 1.24
C HIS A 196 21.87 2.55 2.71
N ASP A 197 21.86 1.30 3.17
CA ASP A 197 22.24 0.93 4.54
C ASP A 197 23.69 1.37 4.87
N GLN A 198 24.60 1.26 3.91
CA GLN A 198 25.99 1.71 4.06
C GLN A 198 26.08 3.24 4.22
N VAL A 199 25.31 4.01 3.44
CA VAL A 199 25.32 5.47 3.54
C VAL A 199 24.75 5.92 4.88
N VAL A 200 23.61 5.36 5.31
CA VAL A 200 22.99 5.68 6.60
C VAL A 200 23.95 5.34 7.77
N ALA A 201 24.65 4.20 7.68
CA ALA A 201 25.64 3.84 8.70
C ALA A 201 26.80 4.84 8.79
N LEU A 202 27.26 5.40 7.67
CA LEU A 202 28.32 6.42 7.65
C LEU A 202 27.85 7.75 8.27
N GLU A 203 26.64 8.21 7.95
CA GLU A 203 26.07 9.44 8.50
C GLU A 203 25.88 9.35 10.03
N SER A 204 25.48 8.18 10.54
CA SER A 204 25.31 7.96 11.98
C SER A 204 26.61 8.02 12.80
N VAL A 205 27.76 7.78 12.17
CA VAL A 205 29.08 7.87 12.81
C VAL A 205 29.55 9.33 12.88
N ASP A 206 29.15 10.16 11.92
CA ASP A 206 29.50 11.58 11.86
C ASP A 206 28.57 12.48 12.71
N ALA A 207 27.34 12.04 13.01
CA ALA A 207 26.33 12.78 13.78
C ALA A 207 26.54 12.75 15.32
N GLY A 208 27.75 12.47 15.79
CA GLY A 208 28.11 12.64 17.19
C GLY A 208 28.05 14.12 17.59
N ASP A 209 27.08 14.47 18.45
CA ASP A 209 26.99 15.70 19.28
C ASP A 209 26.31 16.99 18.75
N ALA A 210 25.46 16.96 17.71
CA ALA A 210 24.70 18.16 17.32
C ALA A 210 23.20 17.93 17.05
N ASP A 211 22.37 18.78 17.66
CA ASP A 211 20.93 18.99 17.42
C ASP A 211 19.92 18.01 18.04
N LEU A 212 19.69 18.16 19.35
CA LEU A 212 18.55 17.54 20.04
C LEU A 212 17.22 18.33 19.91
N PHE A 213 17.19 19.54 19.31
CA PHE A 213 15.98 20.39 19.27
C PHE A 213 15.89 21.33 18.05
N SER A 214 16.08 20.84 16.82
CA SER A 214 15.69 21.61 15.64
C SER A 214 14.17 21.49 15.40
N PHE A 215 13.47 22.63 15.34
CA PHE A 215 12.05 22.73 15.01
C PHE A 215 11.80 23.06 13.53
N ASP A 216 12.86 23.06 12.71
CA ASP A 216 12.74 23.28 11.28
C ASP A 216 12.07 22.07 10.61
N GLY A 217 11.02 22.32 9.82
CA GLY A 217 10.27 21.28 9.10
C GLY A 217 8.92 20.89 9.73
N LEU A 218 8.53 21.45 10.89
CA LEU A 218 7.19 21.21 11.42
C LEU A 218 6.11 21.72 10.44
N PRO A 219 5.09 20.91 10.10
CA PRO A 219 3.93 21.41 9.37
C PRO A 219 3.27 22.55 10.16
N PRO A 220 2.63 23.53 9.49
CA PRO A 220 2.02 24.67 10.16
C PRO A 220 0.71 24.23 10.82
N PHE A 221 0.80 23.41 11.87
CA PHE A 221 -0.31 23.25 12.77
C PHE A 221 -0.53 24.60 13.47
N PRO A 222 -1.75 25.17 13.42
CA PRO A 222 -2.05 26.38 14.17
C PRO A 222 -2.01 26.02 15.66
N LEU A 223 -0.84 26.16 16.26
CA LEU A 223 -0.67 25.99 17.69
C LEU A 223 -1.46 27.12 18.38
N PRO A 224 -2.42 26.80 19.26
CA PRO A 224 -3.08 27.81 20.07
C PRO A 224 -1.98 28.58 20.81
N LYS A 225 -1.94 29.90 20.69
CA LYS A 225 -0.88 30.74 21.28
C LYS A 225 -0.65 30.44 22.78
N GLY A 226 -1.73 30.11 23.50
CA GLY A 226 -1.66 29.73 24.91
C GLY A 226 -0.91 28.41 25.21
N LEU A 227 -0.81 27.49 24.25
CA LEU A 227 -0.07 26.23 24.41
C LEU A 227 1.44 26.46 24.37
N LEU A 228 1.92 27.23 23.38
CA LEU A 228 3.33 27.63 23.25
C LEU A 228 3.79 28.43 24.46
N ASP A 229 2.97 29.39 24.90
CA ASP A 229 3.31 30.21 26.06
C ASP A 229 3.33 29.39 27.37
N SER A 230 2.60 28.29 27.47
CA SER A 230 2.59 27.42 28.65
C SER A 230 3.83 26.52 28.69
N PHE A 231 4.26 26.00 27.53
CA PHE A 231 5.52 25.26 27.40
C PHE A 231 6.74 26.13 27.73
N MET A 232 6.71 27.40 27.33
CA MET A 232 7.80 28.35 27.61
C MET A 232 7.79 28.85 29.07
N ARG A 233 6.61 29.01 29.69
CA ARG A 233 6.49 29.44 31.10
C ARG A 233 6.79 28.35 32.12
N GLY A 234 6.64 27.07 31.77
CA GLY A 234 7.00 25.95 32.65
C GLY A 234 8.49 25.78 32.92
N ARG A 235 9.38 26.56 32.28
CA ARG A 235 10.85 26.46 32.42
C ARG A 235 11.52 27.64 33.14
N THR A 236 10.76 28.64 33.61
CA THR A 236 11.32 29.84 34.26
C THR A 236 11.08 29.92 35.77
N GLN A 237 10.80 28.80 36.44
CA GLN A 237 10.91 28.72 37.90
C GLN A 237 12.01 27.75 38.30
N PRO A 238 13.23 28.24 38.62
CA PRO A 238 14.12 27.55 39.51
C PRO A 238 13.63 27.74 40.97
N GLU A 239 13.62 26.67 41.76
CA GLU A 239 13.67 26.76 43.22
C GLU A 239 15.00 27.37 43.69
#